data_AF-A0A6G2Q4K1-F1
#
_entry.id   AF-A0A6G2Q4K1-F1
#
_cell.length_a   1.000
_cell.length_b   1.000
_cell.length_c   1.000
_cell.angle_alpha   90.00
_cell.angle_beta   90.00
_cell.angle_gamma   90.00
#
_symmetry.space_group_name_H-M   'P 1'
#
loop_
_entity.id
_entity.type
_entity.pdbx_description
1 polymer ?
#
loop_
_entity_poly.entity_id
_entity_poly.type
_entity_poly.pdbx_seq_one_letter_code
_entity_poly.pdbx_strand_id
1 'polypeptide(L)'
;MDTAGMRSQTVVVERTEQDGTDTGTLPGIADPTSVAPRDARQLSRQFFRRLTELEEGTHEYQYARNTLIEMNMSLVRFAAGRFRGRGDDMEDIVQTGMIGLIKAIDRFELSREVEFTSFALPYIVGEIKRFFRDTTWA
;
A
#
# COMPACT_ATOMS: atom_id res chain seq x y z
N MET A 1 -36.08 -2.37 28.08
CA MET A 1 -35.43 -3.35 27.17
C MET A 1 -34.95 -2.52 26.00
N ASP A 2 -33.81 -1.85 26.19
CA ASP A 2 -33.31 -0.83 25.26
C ASP A 2 -32.19 -1.43 24.40
N THR A 3 -32.42 -1.51 23.10
CA THR A 3 -31.40 -1.85 22.10
C THR A 3 -30.87 -0.55 21.51
N ALA A 4 -29.88 0.05 22.18
CA ALA A 4 -29.12 1.17 21.66
C ALA A 4 -28.02 0.68 20.71
N GLY A 5 -27.93 1.32 19.55
CA GLY A 5 -27.09 0.90 18.43
C GLY A 5 -25.60 1.17 18.58
N MET A 6 -24.81 0.39 17.84
CA MET A 6 -23.38 0.60 17.67
C MET A 6 -23.13 1.14 16.25
N ARG A 7 -23.16 2.47 16.12
CA ARG A 7 -22.61 3.16 14.94
C ARG A 7 -21.10 3.28 15.15
N SER A 8 -20.29 2.55 14.38
CA SER A 8 -18.84 2.78 14.34
C SER A 8 -18.58 4.18 13.79
N GLN A 9 -18.22 5.10 14.68
CA GLN A 9 -17.79 6.45 14.33
C GLN A 9 -16.34 6.39 13.86
N THR A 10 -16.13 6.70 12.58
CA THR A 10 -14.84 7.14 12.06
C THR A 10 -14.52 8.48 12.73
N VAL A 11 -13.50 8.53 13.58
CA VAL A 11 -12.97 9.79 14.09
C VAL A 11 -12.07 10.38 13.01
N VAL A 12 -12.71 11.02 12.03
CA VAL A 12 -12.03 12.02 11.21
C VAL A 12 -11.78 13.20 12.15
N VAL A 13 -10.52 13.45 12.49
CA VAL A 13 -10.16 14.72 13.13
C VAL A 13 -10.35 15.78 12.05
N GLU A 14 -11.53 16.39 12.01
CA GLU A 14 -11.77 17.59 11.21
C GLU A 14 -10.80 18.66 11.68
N ARG A 15 -9.77 18.91 10.88
CA ARG A 15 -9.06 20.18 10.91
C ARG A 15 -9.51 20.93 9.66
N THR A 16 -10.35 21.92 9.94
CA THR A 16 -10.90 22.96 9.07
C THR A 16 -10.06 23.31 7.85
N GLU A 17 -10.73 23.35 6.70
CA GLU A 17 -10.44 24.10 5.48
C GLU A 17 -9.18 24.98 5.52
N GLN A 18 -8.12 24.57 4.81
CA GLN A 18 -7.19 25.50 4.15
C GLN A 18 -6.69 24.86 2.85
N ASP A 19 -7.22 25.40 1.76
CA ASP A 19 -6.55 25.92 0.57
C ASP A 19 -5.20 25.32 0.12
N GLY A 20 -4.99 25.28 -1.18
CA GLY A 20 -3.90 24.60 -1.87
C GLY A 20 -2.49 25.13 -1.59
N THR A 21 -1.97 24.94 -0.38
CA THR A 21 -0.57 25.17 -0.05
C THR A 21 0.17 23.85 0.11
N ASP A 22 0.96 23.56 -0.92
CA ASP A 22 2.15 22.72 -0.93
C ASP A 22 3.06 23.07 0.25
N THR A 23 2.71 22.58 1.44
CA THR A 23 3.58 22.65 2.61
C THR A 23 4.44 21.41 2.50
N GLY A 24 5.73 21.56 2.21
CA GLY A 24 6.70 20.47 1.96
C GLY A 24 6.91 19.44 3.09
N THR A 25 5.96 19.32 4.01
CA THR A 25 5.88 18.36 5.09
C THR A 25 4.94 17.22 4.69
N LEU A 26 5.43 15.97 4.77
CA LEU A 26 4.62 14.77 4.51
C LEU A 26 3.38 14.74 5.42
N PRO A 27 2.20 14.35 4.90
CA PRO A 27 1.02 14.18 5.74
C PRO A 27 1.26 13.06 6.76
N GLY A 28 1.09 13.36 8.05
CA GLY A 28 1.15 12.36 9.11
C GLY A 28 -0.08 11.46 9.06
N ILE A 29 0.10 10.20 8.68
CA ILE A 29 -0.97 9.20 8.68
C ILE A 29 -0.85 8.33 9.93
N ALA A 30 -1.89 8.35 10.77
CA ALA A 30 -1.93 7.59 12.03
C ALA A 30 -2.19 6.08 11.83
N ASP A 31 -3.00 5.71 10.84
CA ASP A 31 -3.23 4.30 10.44
C ASP A 31 -3.35 4.20 8.91
N PRO A 32 -2.24 3.89 8.21
CA PRO A 32 -2.24 3.76 6.76
C PRO A 32 -3.08 2.59 6.25
N THR A 33 -3.40 1.61 7.10
CA THR A 33 -4.16 0.41 6.70
C THR A 33 -5.68 0.64 6.64
N SER A 34 -6.15 1.73 7.26
CA SER A 34 -7.58 2.09 7.36
C SER A 34 -8.07 3.04 6.25
N VAL A 35 -7.19 3.48 5.34
CA VAL A 35 -7.51 4.49 4.33
C VAL A 35 -8.48 3.94 3.28
N ALA A 36 -9.59 4.65 3.05
CA ALA A 36 -10.57 4.27 2.03
C ALA A 36 -9.96 4.27 0.61
N PRO A 37 -10.41 3.40 -0.32
CA PRO A 37 -9.73 3.21 -1.61
C PRO A 37 -9.57 4.46 -2.49
N ARG A 38 -10.49 5.43 -2.40
CA ARG A 38 -10.37 6.70 -3.13
C ARG A 38 -9.34 7.64 -2.49
N ASP A 39 -9.38 7.78 -1.18
CA ASP A 39 -8.45 8.61 -0.42
C ASP A 39 -7.02 8.04 -0.49
N ALA A 40 -6.91 6.70 -0.56
CA ALA A 40 -5.65 6.00 -0.74
C ALA A 40 -4.97 6.34 -2.06
N ARG A 41 -5.72 6.58 -3.14
CA ARG A 41 -5.15 6.99 -4.44
C ARG A 41 -4.55 8.39 -4.38
N GLN A 42 -5.30 9.35 -3.82
CA GLN A 42 -4.84 10.74 -3.73
C GLN A 42 -3.62 10.86 -2.80
N LEU A 43 -3.67 10.20 -1.64
CA LEU A 43 -2.56 10.14 -0.71
C LEU A 43 -1.34 9.44 -1.32
N SER A 44 -1.53 8.29 -1.99
CA SER A 44 -0.41 7.58 -2.64
C SER A 44 0.31 8.46 -3.65
N ARG A 45 -0.40 9.29 -4.44
CA ARG A 45 0.24 10.22 -5.38
C ARG A 45 1.12 11.25 -4.69
N GLN A 46 0.72 11.75 -3.51
CA GLN A 46 1.54 12.69 -2.74
C GLN A 46 2.82 12.02 -2.22
N PHE A 47 2.72 10.80 -1.68
CA PHE A 47 3.91 10.05 -1.24
C PHE A 47 4.83 9.69 -2.39
N PHE A 48 4.30 9.26 -3.55
CA PHE A 48 5.13 8.97 -4.72
C PHE A 48 5.83 10.22 -5.25
N ARG A 49 5.16 11.39 -5.25
CA ARG A 49 5.83 12.66 -5.57
C ARG A 49 6.98 12.92 -4.59
N ARG A 50 6.73 12.79 -3.29
CA ARG A 50 7.76 13.03 -2.29
C ARG A 50 8.96 12.09 -2.43
N LEU A 51 8.74 10.81 -2.77
CA LEU A 51 9.84 9.86 -3.03
C LEU A 51 10.76 10.30 -4.19
N THR A 52 10.28 11.12 -5.14
CA THR A 52 11.13 11.66 -6.22
C THR A 52 12.00 12.84 -5.79
N GLU A 53 11.65 13.49 -4.68
CA GLU A 53 12.33 14.69 -4.17
C GLU A 53 13.21 14.40 -2.96
N LEU A 54 12.91 13.34 -2.23
CA LEU A 54 13.64 12.93 -1.04
C LEU A 54 14.89 12.15 -1.39
N GLU A 55 15.96 12.39 -0.65
CA GLU A 55 17.18 11.58 -0.73
C GLU A 55 16.95 10.20 -0.10
N GLU A 56 17.33 9.16 -0.83
CA GLU A 56 17.24 7.77 -0.37
C GLU A 56 18.10 7.57 0.90
N GLY A 57 17.55 6.85 1.88
CA GLY A 57 18.21 6.62 3.17
C GLY A 57 17.87 7.63 4.26
N THR A 58 17.23 8.75 3.93
CA THR A 58 16.68 9.69 4.94
C THR A 58 15.48 9.10 5.68
N HIS A 59 15.21 9.61 6.89
CA HIS A 59 14.07 9.17 7.69
C HIS A 59 12.74 9.44 6.96
N GLU A 60 12.64 10.60 6.32
CA GLU A 60 11.48 11.03 5.55
C GLU A 60 11.24 10.12 4.33
N TYR A 61 12.32 9.70 3.65
CA TYR A 61 12.22 8.75 2.54
C TYR A 61 11.66 7.41 3.02
N GLN A 62 12.20 6.89 4.12
CA GLN A 62 11.72 5.64 4.71
C GLN A 62 10.28 5.75 5.19
N TYR A 63 9.89 6.88 5.79
CA TYR A 63 8.51 7.12 6.21
C TYR A 63 7.55 7.10 5.01
N ALA A 64 7.88 7.82 3.93
CA ALA A 64 7.05 7.86 2.73
C ALA A 64 6.89 6.47 2.09
N ARG A 65 8.01 5.74 1.99
CA ARG A 65 8.04 4.39 1.42
C ARG A 65 7.26 3.39 2.26
N ASN A 66 7.45 3.37 3.58
CA ASN A 66 6.74 2.48 4.49
C ASN A 66 5.24 2.76 4.50
N THR A 67 4.86 4.04 4.47
CA THR A 67 3.44 4.42 4.39
C THR A 67 2.79 3.88 3.12
N LEU A 68 3.46 3.98 1.96
CA LEU A 68 2.98 3.40 0.71
C LEU A 68 2.86 1.87 0.79
N ILE A 69 3.80 1.18 1.45
CA ILE A 69 3.73 -0.26 1.66
C ILE A 69 2.49 -0.61 2.49
N GLU A 70 2.30 0.05 3.63
CA GLU A 70 1.21 -0.20 4.57
C GLU A 70 -0.17 0.04 3.94
N MET A 71 -0.33 1.16 3.22
CA MET A 71 -1.56 1.50 2.48
C MET A 71 -1.96 0.44 1.45
N ASN A 72 -0.97 -0.28 0.90
CA ASN A 72 -1.19 -1.23 -0.20
C ASN A 72 -1.13 -2.71 0.24
N MET A 73 -1.01 -3.01 1.54
CA MET A 73 -1.01 -4.40 2.02
C MET A 73 -2.29 -5.17 1.68
N SER A 74 -3.43 -4.50 1.66
CA SER A 74 -4.72 -5.10 1.31
C SER A 74 -4.74 -5.61 -0.15
N LEU A 75 -4.03 -4.93 -1.06
CA LEU A 75 -3.85 -5.35 -2.44
C LEU A 75 -3.08 -6.67 -2.53
N VAL A 76 -2.03 -6.82 -1.71
CA VAL A 76 -1.24 -8.06 -1.65
C VAL A 76 -2.09 -9.21 -1.15
N ARG A 77 -2.83 -9.02 -0.04
CA ARG A 77 -3.75 -10.04 0.50
C ARG A 77 -4.81 -10.44 -0.52
N PHE A 78 -5.34 -9.46 -1.26
CA PHE A 78 -6.28 -9.72 -2.35
C PHE A 78 -5.66 -10.55 -3.48
N ALA A 79 -4.44 -10.23 -3.92
CA ALA A 79 -3.72 -11.00 -4.93
C ALA A 79 -3.43 -12.43 -4.45
N ALA A 80 -2.87 -12.57 -3.25
CA ALA A 80 -2.54 -13.84 -2.60
C ALA A 80 -3.77 -14.75 -2.43
N GLY A 81 -4.95 -14.18 -2.14
CA GLY A 81 -6.20 -14.94 -1.99
C GLY A 81 -6.58 -15.80 -3.21
N ARG A 82 -6.07 -15.48 -4.40
CA ARG A 82 -6.26 -16.29 -5.63
C ARG A 82 -5.43 -17.58 -5.66
N PHE A 83 -4.51 -17.73 -4.71
CA PHE A 83 -3.60 -18.87 -4.60
C PHE A 83 -3.91 -19.79 -3.42
N ARG A 84 -5.07 -19.59 -2.77
CA ARG A 84 -5.58 -20.48 -1.72
C ARG A 84 -5.66 -21.94 -2.20
N GLY A 85 -5.38 -22.87 -1.27
CA GLY A 85 -5.54 -24.31 -1.50
C GLY A 85 -4.39 -24.98 -2.27
N ARG A 86 -3.25 -24.31 -2.45
CA ARG A 86 -2.07 -24.87 -3.13
C ARG A 86 -1.07 -25.60 -2.22
N GLY A 87 -1.41 -25.80 -0.94
CA GLY A 87 -0.59 -26.56 0.02
C GLY A 87 0.40 -25.73 0.83
N ASP A 88 0.83 -24.57 0.32
CA ASP A 88 1.71 -23.63 1.02
C ASP A 88 0.97 -22.75 2.05
N ASP A 89 1.71 -22.26 3.05
CA ASP A 89 1.18 -21.35 4.06
C ASP A 89 0.75 -20.03 3.39
N MET A 90 -0.47 -19.59 3.71
CA MET A 90 -0.99 -18.31 3.23
C MET A 90 -0.12 -17.15 3.69
N GLU A 91 0.51 -17.26 4.85
CA GLU A 91 1.45 -16.25 5.34
C GLU A 91 2.66 -16.12 4.41
N ASP A 92 3.27 -17.23 3.99
CA ASP A 92 4.41 -17.24 3.07
C ASP A 92 4.05 -16.64 1.70
N ILE A 93 2.85 -16.95 1.19
CA ILE A 93 2.34 -16.38 -0.06
C ILE A 93 2.19 -14.86 0.08
N VAL A 94 1.62 -14.38 1.19
CA VAL A 94 1.46 -12.95 1.44
C VAL A 94 2.83 -12.27 1.56
N GLN A 95 3.77 -12.84 2.33
CA GLN A 95 5.12 -12.30 2.49
C GLN A 95 5.86 -12.23 1.15
N THR A 96 5.78 -13.28 0.34
CA THR A 96 6.34 -13.27 -1.02
C THR A 96 5.68 -12.18 -1.88
N GLY A 97 4.36 -12.02 -1.79
CA GLY A 97 3.63 -10.96 -2.47
C GLY A 97 4.04 -9.56 -2.01
N MET A 98 4.40 -9.39 -0.74
CA MET A 98 4.91 -8.13 -0.19
C MET A 98 6.24 -7.75 -0.83
N ILE A 99 7.13 -8.71 -1.13
CA ILE A 99 8.38 -8.45 -1.89
C ILE A 99 8.04 -7.84 -3.26
N GLY A 100 6.99 -8.33 -3.91
CA GLY A 100 6.54 -7.81 -5.20
C GLY A 100 5.97 -6.39 -5.10
N LEU A 101 5.21 -6.10 -4.04
CA LEU A 101 4.73 -4.75 -3.76
C LEU A 101 5.90 -3.78 -3.55
N ILE A 102 6.88 -4.17 -2.73
CA ILE A 102 8.07 -3.36 -2.44
C ILE A 102 8.82 -3.03 -3.74
N LYS A 103 9.11 -4.04 -4.56
CA LYS A 103 9.75 -3.85 -5.88
C LYS A 103 8.95 -2.94 -6.81
N ALA A 104 7.61 -3.00 -6.74
CA ALA A 104 6.76 -2.12 -7.51
C ALA A 104 6.85 -0.67 -7.01
N ILE A 105 6.85 -0.43 -5.69
CA ILE A 105 7.02 0.92 -5.11
C ILE A 105 8.35 1.51 -5.55
N ASP A 106 9.44 0.74 -5.46
CA ASP A 106 10.79 1.20 -5.81
C ASP A 106 10.97 1.52 -7.31
N ARG A 107 10.08 1.02 -8.18
CA ARG A 107 10.16 1.18 -9.64
C ARG A 107 9.03 2.01 -10.24
N PHE A 108 8.08 2.45 -9.42
CA PHE A 108 6.93 3.19 -9.92
C PHE A 108 7.31 4.64 -10.21
N GLU A 109 6.97 5.10 -11.42
CA GLU A 109 7.19 6.47 -11.85
C GLU A 109 5.84 7.16 -12.04
N LEU A 110 5.60 8.22 -11.26
CA LEU A 110 4.34 8.97 -11.30
C LEU A 110 4.08 9.64 -12.68
N SER A 111 5.14 9.90 -13.45
CA SER A 111 5.08 10.49 -14.79
C SER A 111 4.43 9.60 -15.85
N ARG A 112 4.24 8.29 -15.58
CA ARG A 112 3.69 7.34 -16.55
C ARG A 112 2.16 7.36 -16.68
N GLU A 113 1.47 8.24 -15.95
CA GLU A 113 0.01 8.44 -15.99
C GLU A 113 -0.85 7.16 -15.80
N VAL A 114 -0.28 6.13 -15.17
CA VAL A 114 -0.99 4.88 -14.84
C VAL A 114 -1.26 4.78 -13.35
N GLU A 115 -2.38 4.15 -13.00
CA GLU A 115 -2.71 3.87 -11.60
C GLU A 115 -1.71 2.86 -11.01
N PHE A 116 -1.18 3.16 -9.82
CA PHE A 116 -0.19 2.32 -9.14
C PHE A 116 -0.65 0.87 -8.99
N THR A 117 -1.92 0.64 -8.65
CA THR A 117 -2.49 -0.72 -8.50
C THR A 117 -2.32 -1.56 -9.77
N SER A 118 -2.54 -0.95 -10.95
CA SER A 118 -2.40 -1.63 -12.25
C SER A 118 -0.95 -1.99 -12.53
N PHE A 119 -0.01 -1.15 -12.10
CA PHE A 119 1.43 -1.40 -12.21
C PHE A 119 1.94 -2.45 -11.21
N ALA A 120 1.46 -2.43 -9.97
CA ALA A 120 1.96 -3.26 -8.89
C ALA A 120 1.48 -4.72 -8.97
N LEU A 121 0.26 -4.96 -9.46
CA LEU A 121 -0.34 -6.30 -9.53
C LEU A 121 0.54 -7.32 -10.28
N PRO A 122 1.10 -7.02 -11.48
CA PRO A 122 2.04 -7.91 -12.16
C PRO A 122 3.28 -8.28 -11.34
N TYR A 123 3.84 -7.33 -10.58
CA TYR A 123 4.99 -7.60 -9.71
C TYR A 123 4.62 -8.55 -8.57
N ILE A 124 3.52 -8.25 -7.87
CA ILE A 124 3.01 -9.07 -6.76
C ILE A 124 2.73 -10.51 -7.22
N VAL A 125 1.95 -10.65 -8.30
CA VAL A 125 1.60 -11.98 -8.85
C VAL A 125 2.84 -12.70 -9.39
N GLY A 126 3.79 -11.97 -9.97
CA GLY A 126 5.04 -12.52 -10.49
C GLY A 126 5.91 -13.14 -9.39
N GLU A 127 6.08 -12.45 -8.27
CA GLU A 127 6.83 -12.98 -7.12
C GLU A 127 6.14 -14.21 -6.54
N ILE A 128 4.82 -14.18 -6.36
CA ILE A 128 4.05 -15.33 -5.86
C ILE A 128 4.20 -16.55 -6.79
N LYS A 129 4.07 -16.35 -8.11
CA LYS A 129 4.26 -17.43 -9.09
C LYS A 129 5.69 -17.98 -9.07
N ARG A 130 6.69 -17.12 -8.87
CA ARG A 130 8.08 -17.56 -8.75
C ARG A 130 8.27 -18.41 -7.49
N PHE A 131 7.73 -18.01 -6.35
CA PHE A 131 7.76 -18.82 -5.13
C PHE A 131 7.24 -20.24 -5.36
N PHE A 132 6.04 -20.40 -5.95
CA PHE A 132 5.53 -21.73 -6.26
C PHE A 132 6.47 -22.51 -7.19
N ARG A 133 7.04 -21.87 -8.21
CA ARG A 133 7.98 -22.55 -9.11
C ARG A 133 9.25 -22.98 -8.41
N ASP A 134 9.75 -22.21 -7.46
CA ASP A 134 11.02 -22.51 -6.80
C ASP A 134 10.81 -23.57 -5.69
N THR A 135 9.62 -23.62 -5.06
CA THR A 135 9.27 -24.60 -4.02
C THR A 135 8.73 -25.93 -4.58
N THR A 136 8.11 -25.95 -5.78
CA THR A 136 7.50 -27.18 -6.36
C THR A 136 8.53 -28.20 -6.89
N TRP A 137 9.82 -27.83 -7.01
CA TRP A 137 10.88 -28.70 -7.55
C TRP A 137 11.90 -29.12 -6.47
N ALA A 138 11.58 -28.88 -5.20
CA ALA A 138 12.32 -29.37 -4.03
C ALA A 138 11.65 -30.65 -3.48
#